data_AF-X1T772-F1
#
_entry.id   AF-X1T772-F1
#
_cell.length_a   1.000
_cell.length_b   1.000
_cell.length_c   1.000
_cell.angle_alpha   90.00
_cell.angle_beta   90.00
_cell.angle_gamma   90.00
#
_symmetry.space_group_name_H-M   'P 1'
#
loop_
_entity.id
_entity.type
_entity.pdbx_description
1 polymer ?
#
loop_
_entity_poly.entity_id
_entity_poly.type
_entity_poly.pdbx_seq_one_letter_code
_entity_poly.pdbx_strand_id
1 'polypeptide(L)'
;DVIGGFSIGLVVLLLFIYLEPYGTKQFNALNLPVKLIVIVVASIGLFLLGIFLFPTSGTVLLPVPDAFNDSGKFSQVGGIFLGFGIAYVLENEYVKYEPSKLDLKWKIINLAIGMVILFVVYFGLEAIKGVFDSVFYRFARYAIIGFILGYVVPLLFVKLNKIP
;
A
#
# COMPACT_ATOMS: atom_id res chain seq x y z
N ASP A 1 -8.81 12.28 24.76
CA ASP A 1 -8.48 11.27 23.73
C ASP A 1 -9.43 11.27 22.55
N VAL A 2 -10.70 10.88 22.70
CA VAL A 2 -11.65 10.75 21.58
C VAL A 2 -11.85 12.06 20.79
N ILE A 3 -12.19 13.16 21.45
CA ILE A 3 -12.42 14.46 20.80
C ILE A 3 -11.15 14.98 20.11
N GLY A 4 -9.99 14.79 20.75
CA GLY A 4 -8.69 15.20 20.19
C GLY A 4 -8.35 14.44 18.91
N GLY A 5 -8.54 13.12 18.91
CA GLY A 5 -8.34 12.28 17.73
C GLY A 5 -9.25 12.68 16.57
N PHE A 6 -10.55 12.88 16.83
CA PHE A 6 -11.49 13.34 15.80
C PHE A 6 -11.13 14.73 15.26
N SER A 7 -10.70 15.65 16.13
CA SER A 7 -10.33 17.01 15.72
C SER A 7 -9.11 17.00 14.79
N ILE A 8 -8.06 16.25 15.14
CA ILE A 8 -6.86 16.11 14.29
C ILE A 8 -7.21 15.42 12.97
N GLY A 9 -7.99 14.34 13.03
CA GLY A 9 -8.45 13.62 11.84
C GLY A 9 -9.23 14.52 10.88
N LEU A 10 -10.13 15.37 11.40
CA LEU A 10 -10.88 16.33 10.60
C LEU A 10 -9.97 17.37 9.95
N VAL A 11 -9.01 17.92 10.69
CA VAL A 11 -8.05 18.89 10.13
C VAL A 11 -7.22 18.26 9.02
N VAL A 12 -6.69 17.05 9.21
CA VAL A 12 -5.92 16.33 8.20
C VAL A 12 -6.78 16.02 6.97
N LEU A 13 -8.05 15.64 7.17
CA LEU A 13 -8.97 15.37 6.06
C LEU A 13 -9.27 16.64 5.25
N LEU A 14 -9.52 17.77 5.90
CA LEU A 14 -9.75 19.05 5.23
C LEU A 14 -8.52 19.51 4.45
N LEU A 15 -7.33 19.36 5.05
CA LEU A 15 -6.07 19.63 4.36
C LEU A 15 -5.89 18.72 3.14
N PHE A 16 -6.20 17.43 3.26
CA PHE A 16 -6.14 16.51 2.13
C PHE A 16 -7.09 16.93 1.01
N ILE A 17 -8.36 17.21 1.32
CA ILE A 17 -9.36 17.66 0.32
C ILE A 17 -8.88 18.92 -0.41
N TYR A 18 -8.25 19.85 0.32
CA TYR A 18 -7.75 21.09 -0.28
C TYR A 18 -6.49 20.89 -1.13
N LEU A 19 -5.56 20.03 -0.70
CA LEU A 19 -4.25 19.85 -1.35
C LEU A 19 -4.26 18.79 -2.45
N GLU A 20 -5.12 17.78 -2.38
CA GLU A 20 -5.26 16.70 -3.37
C GLU A 20 -5.35 17.23 -4.81
N PRO A 21 -6.22 18.20 -5.17
CA PRO A 21 -6.37 18.61 -6.57
C PRO A 21 -5.08 19.25 -7.13
N TYR A 22 -4.34 19.97 -6.29
CA TYR A 22 -3.05 20.54 -6.67
C TYR A 22 -1.99 19.44 -6.83
N GLY A 23 -1.92 18.52 -5.87
CA GLY A 23 -1.00 17.39 -5.91
C GLY A 23 -1.22 16.50 -7.12
N THR A 24 -2.48 16.13 -7.39
CA THR A 24 -2.89 15.29 -8.52
C THR A 24 -2.54 15.94 -9.86
N LYS A 25 -2.78 17.26 -10.01
CA LYS A 25 -2.41 17.98 -11.25
C LYS A 25 -0.90 17.94 -11.51
N GLN A 26 -0.09 18.20 -10.48
CA GLN A 26 1.38 18.18 -10.63
C GLN A 26 1.89 16.77 -10.86
N PHE A 27 1.40 15.79 -10.09
CA PHE A 27 1.82 14.39 -10.20
C PHE A 27 1.49 13.81 -11.59
N ASN A 28 0.30 14.11 -12.12
CA ASN A 28 -0.11 13.60 -13.44
C ASN A 28 0.69 14.21 -14.60
N ALA A 29 1.26 15.41 -14.42
CA ALA A 29 2.13 16.03 -15.42
C ALA A 29 3.54 15.42 -15.48
N LEU A 30 3.92 14.59 -14.50
CA LEU A 30 5.22 13.91 -14.48
C LEU A 30 5.25 12.74 -15.47
N ASN A 31 6.44 12.42 -15.98
CA ASN A 31 6.64 11.18 -16.74
C ASN A 31 6.64 9.95 -15.81
N LEU A 32 6.44 8.78 -16.39
CA LEU A 32 6.34 7.52 -15.65
C LEU A 32 7.54 7.26 -14.71
N PRO A 33 8.81 7.39 -15.14
CA PRO A 33 9.96 7.15 -14.25
C PRO A 33 9.97 8.07 -13.04
N VAL A 34 9.63 9.36 -13.22
CA VAL A 34 9.62 10.33 -12.11
C VAL A 34 8.45 10.04 -11.17
N LYS A 35 7.27 9.64 -11.67
CA LYS A 35 6.16 9.18 -10.81
C LYS A 35 6.60 8.05 -9.88
N LEU A 36 7.28 7.04 -10.44
CA LEU A 36 7.78 5.90 -9.67
C LEU A 36 8.81 6.32 -8.62
N ILE A 37 9.76 7.18 -8.97
CA ILE A 37 10.75 7.71 -8.03
C ILE A 37 10.06 8.46 -6.88
N VAL A 38 9.08 9.32 -7.18
CA VAL A 38 8.34 10.08 -6.16
C VAL A 38 7.63 9.13 -5.19
N ILE A 39 6.98 8.08 -5.68
CA ILE A 39 6.32 7.07 -4.82
C ILE A 39 7.32 6.34 -3.94
N VAL A 40 8.43 5.88 -4.52
CA VAL A 40 9.48 5.16 -3.79
C VAL A 40 10.07 6.03 -2.69
N VAL A 41 10.45 7.27 -3.03
CA VAL A 41 11.04 8.23 -2.08
C VAL A 41 10.03 8.61 -1.00
N ALA A 42 8.78 8.89 -1.35
CA ALA A 42 7.75 9.23 -0.37
C ALA A 42 7.45 8.06 0.59
N SER A 43 7.34 6.84 0.07
CA SER A 43 7.08 5.65 0.90
C SER A 43 8.25 5.34 1.82
N ILE A 44 9.48 5.27 1.30
CA ILE A 44 10.68 5.02 2.12
C ILE A 44 10.87 6.15 3.12
N GLY A 45 10.67 7.41 2.69
CA GLY A 45 10.75 8.58 3.56
C GLY A 45 9.77 8.51 4.73
N LEU A 46 8.50 8.19 4.49
CA LEU A 46 7.49 8.02 5.54
C LEU A 46 7.82 6.86 6.49
N PHE A 47 8.28 5.74 5.94
CA PHE A 47 8.71 4.58 6.71
C PHE A 47 9.88 4.91 7.64
N LEU A 48 10.95 5.51 7.10
CA LEU A 48 12.13 5.88 7.88
C LEU A 48 11.80 6.98 8.90
N LEU A 49 11.03 8.00 8.51
CA LEU A 49 10.60 9.06 9.41
C LEU A 49 9.79 8.50 10.58
N GLY A 50 8.83 7.61 10.33
CA GLY A 50 8.03 6.98 11.38
C GLY A 50 8.90 6.17 12.36
N ILE A 51 9.82 5.37 11.83
CA ILE A 51 10.72 4.54 12.63
C ILE A 51 11.71 5.38 13.44
N PHE A 52 12.26 6.46 12.88
CA PHE A 52 13.23 7.30 13.60
C PHE A 52 12.59 8.25 14.60
N LEU A 53 11.40 8.79 14.33
CA LEU A 53 10.68 9.64 15.29
C LEU A 53 10.03 8.83 16.40
N PHE A 54 9.61 7.60 16.13
CA PHE A 54 8.91 6.74 17.08
C PHE A 54 9.54 5.34 17.17
N PRO A 55 10.83 5.24 17.57
CA PRO A 55 11.56 3.97 17.54
C PRO A 55 11.01 2.93 18.53
N THR A 56 10.30 3.37 19.57
CA THR A 56 9.71 2.50 20.60
C THR A 56 8.18 2.41 20.44
N SER A 57 7.64 2.76 19.28
CA SER A 57 6.21 2.65 19.03
C SER A 57 5.75 1.20 19.14
N GLY A 58 4.58 0.96 19.74
CA GLY A 58 4.03 -0.40 19.81
C GLY A 58 4.71 -1.35 20.80
N THR A 59 5.76 -0.91 21.52
CA THR A 59 6.17 -1.60 22.74
C THR A 59 5.20 -1.25 23.85
N VAL A 60 4.75 -2.25 24.63
CA VAL A 60 4.15 -1.99 25.95
C VAL A 60 5.15 -1.19 26.79
N LEU A 61 4.72 -0.51 27.87
CA LEU A 61 5.60 0.19 28.81
C LEU A 61 6.58 -0.80 29.48
N LEU A 62 7.60 -1.22 28.74
CA LEU A 62 8.67 -2.08 29.18
C LEU A 62 9.67 -1.23 29.97
N PRO A 63 10.33 -1.80 31.00
CA PRO A 63 11.38 -1.10 31.75
C PRO A 63 12.54 -0.62 30.86
N VAL A 64 12.83 -1.37 29.78
CA VAL A 64 13.77 -1.02 28.73
C VAL A 64 13.09 -1.27 27.39
N PRO A 65 12.68 -0.22 26.65
CA PRO A 65 12.05 -0.38 25.34
C PRO A 65 13.07 -0.84 24.29
N ASP A 66 12.71 -1.84 23.50
CA ASP A 66 13.51 -2.22 22.33
C ASP A 66 13.38 -1.16 21.24
N ALA A 67 14.51 -0.58 20.81
CA ALA A 67 14.54 0.38 19.71
C ALA A 67 14.18 -0.31 18.38
N PHE A 68 13.44 0.41 17.54
CA PHE A 68 12.92 -0.04 16.24
C PHE A 68 11.93 -1.21 16.32
N ASN A 69 11.34 -1.43 17.50
CA ASN A 69 10.31 -2.44 17.73
C ASN A 69 8.90 -1.91 17.44
N ASP A 70 8.77 -1.06 16.40
CA ASP A 70 7.46 -0.73 15.86
C ASP A 70 6.69 -2.04 15.71
N SER A 71 5.46 -2.10 16.25
CA SER A 71 4.50 -3.20 16.05
C SER A 71 4.19 -3.49 14.56
N GLY A 72 4.97 -2.92 13.66
CA GLY A 72 4.97 -3.06 12.22
C GLY A 72 4.01 -2.08 11.57
N LYS A 73 3.53 -1.05 12.27
CA LYS A 73 2.49 -0.15 11.76
C LYS A 73 3.05 0.80 10.71
N PHE A 74 4.21 1.42 10.96
CA PHE A 74 4.88 2.26 9.97
C PHE A 74 5.43 1.41 8.82
N SER A 75 5.97 0.23 9.11
CA SER A 75 6.33 -0.77 8.09
C SER A 75 5.16 -1.13 7.18
N GLN A 76 3.99 -1.40 7.77
CA GLN A 76 2.79 -1.80 7.05
C GLN A 76 2.28 -0.68 6.16
N VAL A 77 2.11 0.52 6.70
CA VAL A 77 1.59 1.67 5.93
C VAL A 77 2.57 2.05 4.83
N GLY A 78 3.86 2.16 5.14
CA GLY A 78 4.90 2.46 4.15
C GLY A 78 4.93 1.42 3.03
N GLY A 79 4.93 0.13 3.40
CA GLY A 79 4.93 -0.97 2.44
C GLY A 79 3.70 -0.96 1.53
N ILE A 80 2.50 -0.90 2.11
CA ILE A 80 1.24 -0.81 1.34
C ILE A 80 1.29 0.39 0.39
N PHE A 81 1.74 1.55 0.86
CA PHE A 81 1.85 2.75 0.04
C PHE A 81 2.83 2.57 -1.12
N LEU A 82 3.97 1.91 -0.92
CA LEU A 82 4.90 1.57 -1.99
C LEU A 82 4.24 0.68 -3.03
N GLY A 83 3.67 -0.44 -2.57
CA GLY A 83 3.09 -1.46 -3.42
C GLY A 83 1.94 -0.93 -4.27
N PHE A 84 0.95 -0.31 -3.61
CA PHE A 84 -0.19 0.28 -4.31
C PHE A 84 0.18 1.51 -5.13
N GLY A 85 1.11 2.34 -4.66
CA GLY A 85 1.54 3.52 -5.42
C GLY A 85 2.16 3.12 -6.76
N ILE A 86 3.13 2.20 -6.75
CA ILE A 86 3.76 1.69 -7.98
C ILE A 86 2.70 1.00 -8.84
N ALA A 87 1.90 0.12 -8.23
CA ALA A 87 0.88 -0.61 -8.95
C ALA A 87 -0.14 0.29 -9.63
N TYR A 88 -0.63 1.33 -8.95
CA TYR A 88 -1.59 2.28 -9.51
C TYR A 88 -1.06 2.99 -10.76
N VAL A 89 0.22 3.41 -10.73
CA VAL A 89 0.80 4.09 -11.89
C VAL A 89 1.01 3.12 -13.05
N LEU A 90 1.48 1.91 -12.80
CA LEU A 90 1.68 0.90 -13.85
C LEU A 90 0.36 0.34 -14.39
N GLU A 91 -0.64 0.18 -13.53
CA GLU A 91 -1.97 -0.30 -13.89
C GLU A 91 -2.64 0.71 -14.84
N ASN A 92 -2.63 1.99 -14.50
CA ASN A 92 -3.15 3.05 -15.38
C ASN A 92 -2.41 3.14 -16.73
N GLU A 93 -1.10 2.92 -16.74
CA GLU A 93 -0.29 3.04 -17.95
C GLU A 93 -0.48 1.82 -18.88
N TYR A 94 -0.39 0.60 -18.32
CA TYR A 94 -0.24 -0.63 -19.10
C TYR A 94 -1.43 -1.59 -19.05
N VAL A 95 -2.22 -1.58 -17.96
CA VAL A 95 -3.25 -2.61 -17.74
C VAL A 95 -4.65 -2.07 -18.05
N LYS A 96 -4.98 -0.88 -17.54
CA LYS A 96 -6.26 -0.19 -17.76
C LYS A 96 -7.47 -1.10 -17.52
N TYR A 97 -7.40 -1.86 -16.43
CA TYR A 97 -8.44 -2.81 -16.05
C TYR A 97 -9.70 -2.04 -15.65
N GLU A 98 -10.76 -2.21 -16.43
CA GLU A 98 -12.02 -1.51 -16.22
C GLU A 98 -13.12 -2.47 -15.76
N PRO A 99 -13.29 -2.68 -14.44
CA PRO A 99 -14.27 -3.63 -13.92
C PRO A 99 -15.72 -3.21 -14.20
N SER A 100 -16.00 -1.93 -14.45
CA SER A 100 -17.36 -1.42 -14.72
C SER A 100 -17.97 -2.07 -15.96
N LYS A 101 -17.16 -2.31 -17.00
CA LYS A 101 -17.55 -2.91 -18.29
C LYS A 101 -17.82 -4.41 -18.23
N LEU A 102 -17.53 -5.07 -17.11
CA LEU A 102 -17.74 -6.51 -16.97
C LEU A 102 -19.17 -6.86 -16.56
N ASP A 103 -19.65 -7.99 -17.07
CA ASP A 103 -20.86 -8.65 -16.58
C ASP A 103 -20.72 -9.04 -15.10
N LEU A 104 -21.85 -9.10 -14.40
CA LEU A 104 -21.89 -9.49 -12.99
C LEU A 104 -21.20 -10.84 -12.72
N LYS A 105 -21.35 -11.81 -13.63
CA LYS A 105 -20.71 -13.13 -13.55
C LYS A 105 -19.18 -12.99 -13.47
N TRP A 106 -18.59 -12.19 -14.36
CA TRP A 106 -17.13 -11.98 -14.39
C TRP A 106 -16.63 -11.14 -13.23
N LYS A 107 -17.43 -10.17 -12.74
CA LYS A 107 -17.13 -9.43 -11.50
C LYS A 107 -17.00 -10.37 -10.31
N ILE A 108 -17.92 -11.32 -10.15
CA ILE A 108 -17.88 -12.31 -9.06
C ILE A 108 -16.69 -13.26 -9.21
N ILE A 109 -16.43 -13.77 -10.42
CA ILE A 109 -15.28 -14.65 -10.69
C ILE A 109 -13.97 -13.93 -10.36
N ASN A 110 -13.80 -12.69 -10.82
CA ASN A 110 -12.60 -11.90 -10.55
C ASN A 110 -12.46 -11.60 -9.06
N LEU A 111 -13.53 -11.26 -8.35
CA LEU A 111 -13.49 -11.09 -6.91
C LEU A 111 -13.01 -12.37 -6.20
N ALA A 112 -13.56 -13.53 -6.57
CA ALA A 112 -13.17 -14.81 -5.98
C ALA A 112 -11.70 -15.13 -6.24
N ILE A 113 -11.22 -14.99 -7.48
CA ILE A 113 -9.82 -15.21 -7.83
C ILE A 113 -8.90 -14.23 -7.08
N GLY A 114 -9.28 -12.95 -7.03
CA GLY A 114 -8.53 -11.92 -6.31
C GLY A 114 -8.40 -12.23 -4.83
N MET A 115 -9.47 -12.71 -4.19
CA MET A 115 -9.43 -13.16 -2.80
C MET A 115 -8.53 -14.38 -2.61
N VAL A 116 -8.61 -15.38 -3.50
CA VAL A 116 -7.73 -16.55 -3.42
C VAL A 116 -6.26 -16.15 -3.54
N ILE A 117 -5.92 -15.30 -4.51
CA ILE A 117 -4.55 -14.79 -4.67
C ILE A 117 -4.11 -14.02 -3.43
N LEU A 118 -4.96 -13.13 -2.90
CA LEU A 118 -4.69 -12.41 -1.67
C LEU A 118 -4.34 -13.36 -0.51
N PHE A 119 -5.16 -14.37 -0.27
CA PHE A 119 -4.93 -15.32 0.82
C PHE A 119 -3.63 -16.11 0.61
N VAL A 120 -3.40 -16.63 -0.60
CA VAL A 120 -2.18 -17.39 -0.92
C VAL A 120 -0.93 -16.55 -0.69
N VAL A 121 -0.91 -15.31 -1.18
CA VAL A 121 0.23 -14.41 -1.02
C VAL A 121 0.40 -13.99 0.43
N TYR A 122 -0.68 -13.63 1.11
CA TYR A 122 -0.64 -13.20 2.50
C TYR A 122 -0.09 -14.31 3.42
N PHE A 123 -0.69 -15.50 3.36
CA PHE A 123 -0.26 -16.63 4.19
C PHE A 123 1.08 -17.20 3.75
N GLY A 124 1.37 -17.23 2.45
CA GLY A 124 2.66 -17.67 1.92
C GLY A 124 3.82 -16.80 2.41
N LEU A 125 3.62 -15.47 2.43
CA LEU A 125 4.60 -14.57 3.01
C LEU A 125 4.60 -14.68 4.55
N GLU A 126 3.46 -14.77 5.22
CA GLU A 126 3.45 -14.94 6.69
C GLU A 126 4.23 -16.20 7.14
N ALA A 127 4.15 -17.30 6.39
CA ALA A 127 4.85 -18.55 6.73
C ALA A 127 6.38 -18.41 6.77
N ILE A 128 6.98 -17.50 6.00
CA ILE A 128 8.43 -17.26 5.99
C ILE A 128 8.88 -16.20 7.00
N LYS A 129 7.94 -15.57 7.73
CA LYS A 129 8.24 -14.51 8.71
C LYS A 129 9.23 -14.99 9.79
N GLY A 130 9.14 -16.24 10.23
CA GLY A 130 10.01 -16.80 11.28
C GLY A 130 11.50 -16.78 10.94
N VAL A 131 11.87 -16.63 9.67
CA VAL A 131 13.28 -16.55 9.22
C VAL A 131 13.80 -15.10 9.16
N PHE A 132 12.90 -14.11 8.97
CA PHE A 132 13.28 -12.73 8.62
C PHE A 132 12.56 -11.65 9.45
N ASP A 133 12.02 -11.96 10.65
CA ASP A 133 11.16 -11.05 11.42
C ASP A 133 11.87 -9.73 11.74
N SER A 134 11.55 -8.70 10.95
CA SER A 134 12.12 -7.37 11.02
C SER A 134 11.13 -6.35 10.45
N VAL A 135 11.28 -5.10 10.85
CA VAL A 135 10.50 -3.98 10.30
C VAL A 135 10.67 -3.83 8.78
N PHE A 136 11.84 -4.16 8.24
CA PHE A 136 12.12 -4.14 6.80
C PHE A 136 11.42 -5.28 6.06
N TYR A 137 11.44 -6.49 6.63
CA TYR A 137 10.70 -7.62 6.06
C TYR A 137 9.20 -7.33 6.02
N ARG A 138 8.64 -6.76 7.09
CA ARG A 138 7.22 -6.35 7.12
C ARG A 138 6.93 -5.33 6.03
N PHE A 139 7.78 -4.31 5.89
CA PHE A 139 7.65 -3.31 4.82
C PHE A 139 7.64 -3.96 3.42
N ALA A 140 8.62 -4.81 3.13
CA ALA A 140 8.72 -5.52 1.86
C ALA A 140 7.50 -6.42 1.60
N ARG A 141 7.07 -7.17 2.62
CA ARG A 141 5.88 -8.04 2.55
C ARG A 141 4.64 -7.25 2.14
N TYR A 142 4.38 -6.13 2.81
CA TYR A 142 3.21 -5.32 2.51
C TYR A 142 3.32 -4.59 1.16
N ALA A 143 4.53 -4.24 0.72
CA ALA A 143 4.77 -3.74 -0.63
C ALA A 143 4.47 -4.78 -1.71
N ILE A 144 4.93 -6.02 -1.51
CA ILE A 144 4.64 -7.13 -2.42
C ILE A 144 3.13 -7.40 -2.49
N ILE A 145 2.45 -7.45 -1.35
CA ILE A 145 0.99 -7.63 -1.30
C ILE A 145 0.29 -6.51 -2.06
N GLY A 146 0.60 -5.25 -1.76
CA GLY A 146 -0.01 -4.09 -2.42
C GLY A 146 0.23 -4.09 -3.93
N PHE A 147 1.45 -4.44 -4.35
CA PHE A 147 1.81 -4.52 -5.76
C PHE A 147 1.05 -5.63 -6.49
N ILE A 148 0.97 -6.82 -5.90
CA ILE A 148 0.25 -7.94 -6.50
C ILE A 148 -1.23 -7.60 -6.67
N LEU A 149 -1.86 -7.06 -5.63
CA LEU A 149 -3.28 -6.69 -5.69
C LEU A 149 -3.56 -5.54 -6.66
N GLY A 150 -2.69 -4.53 -6.69
CA GLY A 150 -2.91 -3.35 -7.51
C GLY A 150 -2.52 -3.52 -8.97
N TYR A 151 -1.62 -4.44 -9.32
CA TYR A 151 -1.08 -4.57 -10.68
C TYR A 151 -1.19 -5.99 -11.23
N VAL A 152 -0.64 -6.99 -10.53
CA VAL A 152 -0.57 -8.37 -11.04
C VAL A 152 -1.97 -8.97 -11.19
N VAL A 153 -2.84 -8.79 -10.19
CA VAL A 153 -4.21 -9.30 -10.22
C VAL A 153 -5.03 -8.64 -11.34
N PRO A 154 -5.08 -7.30 -11.48
CA PRO A 154 -5.68 -6.64 -12.65
C PRO A 154 -5.11 -7.13 -13.99
N LEU A 155 -3.79 -7.29 -14.10
CA LEU A 155 -3.15 -7.79 -15.31
C LEU A 155 -3.62 -9.21 -15.67
N LEU A 156 -3.79 -10.08 -14.67
CA LEU A 156 -4.35 -11.42 -14.88
C LEU A 156 -5.81 -11.34 -15.35
N PHE A 157 -6.62 -10.45 -14.78
CA PHE A 157 -8.02 -10.30 -15.16
C PHE A 157 -8.22 -9.79 -16.58
N VAL A 158 -7.42 -8.81 -17.02
CA VAL A 158 -7.46 -8.35 -18.42
C VAL A 158 -7.18 -9.51 -19.37
N LYS A 159 -6.16 -10.33 -19.06
CA LYS A 159 -5.81 -11.52 -19.88
C LYS A 159 -6.90 -12.60 -19.87
N LEU A 160 -7.51 -12.88 -18.72
CA LEU A 160 -8.56 -13.90 -18.58
C LEU A 160 -9.86 -13.51 -19.27
N ASN A 161 -10.25 -12.24 -19.13
CA ASN A 161 -11.53 -11.75 -19.62
C ASN A 161 -11.51 -11.41 -21.11
N LYS A 162 -10.34 -11.49 -21.78
CA LYS A 162 -10.13 -11.09 -23.18
C LYS A 162 -10.77 -9.73 -23.50
N ILE A 163 -10.65 -8.79 -22.57
CA ILE A 163 -11.09 -7.42 -22.79
C ILE A 163 -10.10 -6.86 -23.83
N PRO A 164 -10.55 -6.42 -25.02
CA PRO A 164 -9.68 -5.77 -25.99
C PRO A 164 -9.13 -4.45 -25.47
#